data_AF-A0A640XSE7-F1
#
_entry.id   AF-A0A640XSE7-F1
#
_cell.length_a   1.000
_cell.length_b   1.000
_cell.length_c   1.000
_cell.angle_alpha   90.00
_cell.angle_beta   90.00
_cell.angle_gamma   90.00
#
_symmetry.space_group_name_H-M   'P 1'
#
loop_
_entity.id
_entity.type
_entity.pdbx_description
1 polymer ?
#
loop_
_entity_poly.entity_id
_entity_poly.type
_entity_poly.pdbx_seq_one_letter_code
_entity_poly.pdbx_strand_id
1 'polypeptide(L)' 'MKISQTRIFYVVIEKNTMVLLHAYKKQSQKAPQHEIETALCRMKDILEN' A
#
# COMPACT_ATOMS: atom_id res chain seq x y z
N MET A 1 12.11 21.31 5.98
CA MET A 1 11.81 19.87 5.74
C MET A 1 10.60 19.78 4.81
N LYS A 2 10.71 19.24 3.59
CA LYS A 2 9.53 19.03 2.72
C LYS A 2 8.81 17.76 3.19
N ILE A 3 7.68 17.92 3.84
CA ILE A 3 6.81 16.80 4.22
C ILE A 3 6.06 16.37 2.95
N SER A 4 6.45 15.24 2.37
CA SER A 4 5.71 14.63 1.26
C SER A 4 4.39 14.06 1.80
N GLN A 5 3.26 14.43 1.19
CA GLN A 5 1.97 13.80 1.49
C GLN A 5 1.89 12.43 0.80
N THR A 6 2.77 11.50 1.13
CA THR A 6 2.77 10.14 0.57
C THR A 6 1.93 9.22 1.46
N ARG A 7 1.17 8.31 0.83
CA ARG A 7 0.50 7.19 1.49
C ARG A 7 1.12 5.89 1.01
N ILE A 8 1.39 4.99 1.95
CA ILE A 8 1.98 3.68 1.68
C ILE A 8 1.00 2.62 2.16
N PHE A 9 0.60 1.73 1.26
CA PHE A 9 -0.08 0.50 1.59
C PHE A 9 0.95 -0.57 1.91
N TYR A 10 0.70 -1.31 2.99
CA TYR A 10 1.54 -2.39 3.45
C TYR A 10 0.68 -3.54 3.95
N VAL A 11 1.27 -4.72 4.01
CA VAL A 11 0.71 -5.91 4.67
C VAL A 11 1.74 -6.44 5.66
N VAL A 12 1.27 -7.03 6.76
CA VAL A 12 2.11 -7.77 7.69
C VAL A 12 1.89 -9.25 7.42
N ILE A 13 2.93 -9.93 6.96
CA ILE A 13 2.96 -11.38 6.73
C ILE A 13 3.88 -11.99 7.78
N GLU A 14 3.45 -13.06 8.44
CA GLU A 14 4.22 -13.68 9.54
C GLU A 14 4.62 -12.68 10.66
N LYS A 15 5.14 -13.15 11.79
CA LYS A 15 5.21 -12.30 13.00
C LYS A 15 6.01 -11.00 12.84
N ASN A 16 7.00 -10.95 11.95
CA ASN A 16 7.94 -9.84 11.84
C ASN A 16 8.18 -9.31 10.41
N THR A 17 7.43 -9.79 9.40
CA THR A 17 7.67 -9.38 8.02
C THR A 17 6.59 -8.39 7.57
N MET A 18 7.01 -7.15 7.29
CA MET A 18 6.15 -6.14 6.69
C MET A 18 6.55 -5.93 5.24
N VAL A 19 5.58 -6.05 4.33
CA VAL A 19 5.81 -5.85 2.89
C VAL A 19 5.12 -4.57 2.44
N LEU A 20 5.87 -3.70 1.77
CA LEU A 20 5.33 -2.49 1.15
C LEU A 20 4.73 -2.86 -0.21
N LEU A 21 3.43 -2.61 -0.37
CA LEU A 21 2.68 -3.02 -1.55
C LEU A 21 2.66 -1.91 -2.60
N HIS A 22 2.32 -0.69 -2.17
CA HIS A 22 2.04 0.41 -3.08
C HIS A 22 2.20 1.75 -2.39
N ALA A 23 2.72 2.75 -3.09
CA ALA A 23 2.85 4.10 -2.58
C ALA A 23 2.34 5.11 -3.61
N TYR A 24 1.61 6.12 -3.13
CA TYR A 24 1.07 7.18 -3.98
C TYR A 24 1.04 8.52 -3.24
N LYS A 25 1.00 9.60 -4.00
CA LYS A 25 0.80 10.95 -3.45
C LYS A 25 -0.67 11.12 -3.06
N LYS A 26 -0.94 11.51 -1.81
CA LYS A 26 -2.29 11.82 -1.32
C LYS A 26 -2.93 12.89 -2.21
N GLN A 27 -4.06 12.54 -2.82
CA GLN A 27 -4.86 13.46 -3.63
C GLN A 27 -6.13 13.92 -2.90
N SER A 28 -6.67 13.11 -1.99
CA SER A 28 -7.87 13.41 -1.22
C SER A 28 -7.83 12.82 0.19
N GLN A 29 -8.82 13.15 1.03
CA GLN A 29 -8.86 12.69 2.41
C GLN A 29 -9.06 11.18 2.52
N LYS A 30 -9.82 10.55 1.61
CA LYS A 30 -9.96 9.09 1.53
C LYS A 30 -8.97 8.53 0.51
N ALA A 31 -8.65 7.24 0.59
CA ALA A 31 -7.89 6.60 -0.47
C ALA A 31 -8.81 6.42 -1.70
N PRO A 32 -8.39 6.81 -2.91
CA PRO A 32 -9.11 6.46 -4.12
C PRO A 32 -9.23 4.93 -4.25
N GLN A 33 -10.37 4.48 -4.79
CA GLN A 33 -10.68 3.05 -4.92
C GLN A 33 -9.61 2.28 -5.72
N HIS A 34 -9.12 2.84 -6.82
CA HIS A 34 -8.08 2.22 -7.65
C HIS A 34 -6.75 2.01 -6.92
N GLU A 35 -6.41 2.88 -5.97
CA GLU A 35 -5.19 2.74 -5.16
C GLU A 35 -5.30 1.55 -4.19
N ILE A 36 -6.52 1.33 -3.66
CA ILE A 36 -6.84 0.18 -2.80
C ILE A 36 -6.81 -1.11 -3.62
N GLU A 37 -7.47 -1.13 -4.78
CA GLU A 37 -7.51 -2.29 -5.67
C GLU A 37 -6.11 -2.71 -6.14
N THR A 38 -5.25 -1.74 -6.47
CA THR A 38 -3.84 -1.99 -6.80
C THR A 38 -3.10 -2.66 -5.65
N ALA A 39 -3.28 -2.18 -4.42
CA ALA A 39 -2.64 -2.78 -3.25
C ALA A 39 -3.16 -4.21 -2.99
N LEU A 40 -4.47 -4.45 -3.15
CA LEU A 40 -5.08 -5.78 -2.98
C LEU A 40 -4.59 -6.78 -4.04
N CYS A 41 -4.44 -6.36 -5.30
CA CYS A 41 -3.89 -7.21 -6.36
C CYS A 41 -2.46 -7.65 -6.02
N ARG A 42 -1.59 -6.69 -5.66
CA ARG A 42 -0.20 -6.98 -5.28
C ARG A 42 -0.09 -7.85 -4.03
N MET A 43 -1.00 -7.70 -3.07
CA MET A 43 -1.05 -8.56 -1.90
C MET A 43 -1.32 -10.02 -2.28
N LYS A 44 -2.26 -10.26 -3.20
CA LYS A 44 -2.55 -11.62 -3.69
C LYS A 44 -1.33 -12.22 -4.40
N ASP A 45 -0.67 -11.43 -5.25
CA ASP A 45 0.56 -11.86 -5.94
C ASP A 45 1.65 -12.28 -4.95
N ILE A 46 1.74 -11.63 -3.78
CA ILE A 46 2.71 -11.98 -2.73
C ILE A 46 2.32 -13.26 -1.97
N LEU A 47 1.03 -13.54 -1.78
CA LEU A 47 0.55 -14.72 -1.05
C LEU A 47 0.47 -15.99 -1.91
N GLU A 48 0.39 -15.84 -3.23
CA GLU A 48 0.31 -16.95 -4.20
C GLU A 48 1.68 -17.43 -4.70
N ASN A 49 2.77 -16.74 -4.32
CA ASN A 49 4.17 -17.11 -4.60
C ASN A 49 4.85 -17.70 -3.36
#